data_AF-K3X6Q7-F1
#
_entry.id   AF-K3X6Q7-F1
#
_cell.length_a   1.000
_cell.length_b   1.000
_cell.length_c   1.000
_cell.angle_alpha   90.00
_cell.angle_beta   90.00
_cell.angle_gamma   90.00
#
_symmetry.space_group_name_H-M   'P 1'
#
loop_
_entity.id
_entity.type
_entity.pdbx_description
1 polymer ?
#
loop_
_entity_poly.entity_id
_entity_poly.type
_entity_poly.pdbx_seq_one_letter_code
_entity_poly.pdbx_strand_id
1 'polypeptide(L)'
;MAGRKWFHLVVEGRTGPPLASFVEVADDAFVAASQKAVKIESSNTIAHIDAPELIVYANRPAFNAKEAPLKGFSRLGGRGEGAKNALIVVVPPRPRSVFAVSHVAQK
;
A
#
# COMPACT_ATOMS: atom_id res chain seq x y z
N MET A 1 -12.40 -19.48 1.88
CA MET A 1 -12.52 -18.96 3.26
C MET A 1 -11.86 -17.59 3.30
N ALA A 2 -12.08 -16.81 4.36
CA ALA A 2 -11.36 -15.55 4.58
C ALA A 2 -10.18 -15.81 5.51
N GLY A 3 -9.02 -15.28 5.15
CA GLY A 3 -7.79 -15.37 5.91
C GLY A 3 -7.33 -14.00 6.39
N ARG A 4 -6.67 -13.98 7.54
CA ARG A 4 -6.03 -12.76 8.06
C ARG A 4 -4.73 -12.51 7.30
N LYS A 5 -4.59 -11.30 6.75
CA LYS A 5 -3.40 -10.82 6.06
C LYS A 5 -2.81 -9.64 6.82
N TRP A 6 -1.62 -9.86 7.37
CA TRP A 6 -0.81 -8.86 8.06
C TRP A 6 -0.18 -7.89 7.08
N PHE A 7 -0.14 -6.62 7.47
CA PHE A 7 0.49 -5.57 6.70
C PHE A 7 1.18 -4.53 7.60
N HIS A 8 2.19 -3.88 7.03
CA HIS A 8 2.80 -2.67 7.57
C HIS A 8 2.50 -1.50 6.64
N LEU A 9 1.83 -0.48 7.16
CA LEU A 9 1.58 0.77 6.46
C LEU A 9 2.77 1.70 6.64
N VAL A 10 3.39 2.06 5.52
CA VAL A 10 4.48 3.02 5.41
C VAL A 10 3.92 4.27 4.74
N VAL A 11 3.91 5.39 5.43
CA VAL A 11 3.48 6.68 4.85
C VAL A 11 4.73 7.45 4.43
N GLU A 12 4.95 7.59 3.12
CA GLU A 12 6.11 8.36 2.64
C GLU A 12 6.03 9.82 3.12
N GLY A 13 7.13 10.32 3.68
CA GLY A 13 7.22 11.67 4.24
C GLY A 13 6.76 11.80 5.70
N ARG A 14 6.27 10.73 6.33
CA ARG A 14 5.97 10.72 7.78
C ARG A 14 7.10 10.04 8.54
N THR A 15 7.77 10.79 9.41
CA THR A 15 8.78 10.22 10.31
C THR A 15 8.07 9.51 11.47
N GLY A 16 8.06 8.18 11.45
CA GLY A 16 7.47 7.36 12.50
C GLY A 16 7.58 5.86 12.19
N PRO A 17 7.38 4.99 13.19
CA PRO A 17 7.34 3.56 12.95
C PRO A 17 6.16 3.21 12.03
N PRO A 18 6.33 2.25 11.11
CA PRO A 18 5.24 1.80 10.25
C PRO A 18 4.11 1.21 11.12
N LEU A 19 2.86 1.55 10.77
CA LEU A 19 1.69 1.03 11.48
C LEU A 19 1.49 -0.43 11.07
N ALA A 20 1.62 -1.35 12.02
CA ALA A 20 1.38 -2.77 11.80
C ALA A 20 -0.08 -3.10 12.15
N SER A 21 -0.82 -3.70 11.22
CA SER A 21 -2.16 -4.23 11.48
C SER A 21 -2.42 -5.45 10.59
N PHE A 22 -3.64 -5.99 10.64
CA PHE A 22 -4.09 -7.06 9.77
C PHE A 22 -5.45 -6.72 9.15
N VAL A 23 -5.73 -7.29 7.99
CA VAL A 23 -7.04 -7.23 7.33
C VAL A 23 -7.53 -8.63 7.03
N GLU A 24 -8.85 -8.80 6.99
CA GLU A 24 -9.46 -10.05 6.55
C GLU A 24 -9.80 -9.96 5.07
N VAL A 25 -9.24 -10.87 4.26
CA VAL A 25 -9.52 -10.98 2.83
C VAL A 25 -9.65 -12.45 2.46
N ALA A 26 -10.33 -12.76 1.35
CA ALA A 26 -10.40 -14.13 0.87
C ALA A 26 -8.99 -14.73 0.63
N ASP A 27 -8.81 -16.03 0.85
CA ASP A 27 -7.50 -16.66 0.67
C ASP A 27 -6.94 -16.56 -0.77
N ASP A 28 -7.81 -16.62 -1.78
CA ASP A 28 -7.45 -16.39 -3.19
C ASP A 28 -7.57 -14.92 -3.61
N ALA A 29 -7.65 -13.98 -2.66
CA ALA A 29 -7.85 -12.58 -2.97
C ALA A 29 -6.68 -11.99 -3.78
N PHE A 30 -7.05 -11.07 -4.66
CA PHE A 30 -6.11 -10.24 -5.38
C PHE A 30 -5.56 -9.12 -4.48
N VAL A 31 -4.40 -8.59 -4.85
CA VAL A 31 -3.78 -7.43 -4.18
C VAL A 31 -4.76 -6.25 -4.09
N ALA A 32 -5.58 -6.04 -5.12
CA ALA A 32 -6.62 -5.00 -5.13
C ALA A 32 -7.64 -5.12 -3.99
N ALA A 33 -7.97 -6.35 -3.57
CA ALA A 33 -8.85 -6.57 -2.43
C ALA A 33 -8.15 -6.18 -1.11
N SER A 34 -6.86 -6.51 -0.96
CA SER A 34 -6.06 -6.06 0.19
C SER A 34 -5.91 -4.55 0.23
N GLN A 35 -5.67 -3.90 -0.90
CA GLN A 35 -5.62 -2.43 -0.99
C GLN A 35 -6.92 -1.79 -0.48
N LYS A 36 -8.08 -2.33 -0.89
CA LYS A 36 -9.39 -1.85 -0.41
C LYS A 36 -9.56 -2.08 1.09
N ALA A 37 -9.22 -3.26 1.59
CA ALA A 37 -9.33 -3.57 3.01
C ALA A 37 -8.43 -2.68 3.87
N VAL A 38 -7.18 -2.43 3.41
CA VAL A 38 -6.24 -1.54 4.10
C VAL A 38 -6.73 -0.09 4.06
N LYS A 39 -7.33 0.38 2.96
CA LYS A 39 -7.97 1.70 2.90
C LYS A 39 -9.10 1.84 3.92
N ILE A 40 -9.93 0.81 4.10
CA ILE A 40 -11.02 0.82 5.09
C ILE A 40 -10.45 0.86 6.51
N GLU A 41 -9.53 -0.07 6.82
CA GLU A 41 -8.89 -0.20 8.14
C GLU A 41 -8.10 1.07 8.53
N SER A 42 -7.37 1.64 7.58
CA SER A 42 -6.52 2.81 7.79
C SER A 42 -7.17 4.11 7.29
N SER A 43 -8.50 4.15 7.15
CA SER A 43 -9.23 5.29 6.56
C SER A 43 -8.84 6.63 7.20
N ASN A 44 -8.69 6.69 8.53
CA ASN A 44 -8.28 7.92 9.20
C ASN A 44 -6.86 8.42 8.80
N THR A 45 -5.97 7.50 8.43
CA THR A 45 -4.58 7.84 8.03
C THR A 45 -4.47 8.14 6.53
N ILE A 46 -5.25 7.44 5.69
CA ILE A 46 -5.12 7.47 4.22
C ILE A 46 -6.43 7.80 3.49
N ALA A 47 -7.34 8.55 4.12
CA ALA A 47 -8.64 8.93 3.55
C ALA A 47 -8.55 9.56 2.15
N HIS A 48 -7.45 10.25 1.87
CA HIS A 48 -7.22 11.03 0.66
C HIS A 48 -6.57 10.24 -0.49
N ILE A 49 -6.22 8.97 -0.28
CA ILE A 49 -5.57 8.12 -1.27
C ILE A 49 -6.55 7.05 -1.72
N ASP A 50 -6.60 6.80 -3.03
CA ASP A 50 -7.38 5.70 -3.55
C ASP A 50 -6.69 4.36 -3.35
N ALA A 51 -7.49 3.32 -3.07
CA ALA A 51 -6.98 1.97 -2.86
C ALA A 51 -6.00 1.51 -3.98
N PRO A 52 -6.30 1.70 -5.29
CA PRO A 52 -5.34 1.34 -6.35
C PRO A 52 -4.04 2.14 -6.34
N GLU A 53 -3.99 3.32 -5.71
CA GLU A 53 -2.77 4.13 -5.59
C GLU A 53 -1.83 3.63 -4.48
N LEU A 54 -2.32 2.76 -3.58
CA LEU A 54 -1.48 2.13 -2.56
C LEU A 54 -0.49 1.16 -3.20
N ILE A 55 0.79 1.32 -2.95
CA ILE A 55 1.82 0.45 -3.50
C ILE A 55 2.03 -0.72 -2.54
N VAL A 56 1.92 -1.96 -3.02
CA VAL A 56 2.01 -3.15 -2.15
C VAL A 56 3.24 -3.97 -2.52
N TYR A 57 4.12 -4.25 -1.55
CA TYR A 57 5.25 -5.16 -1.69
C TYR A 57 4.98 -6.47 -0.94
N ALA A 58 5.63 -7.54 -1.39
CA ALA A 58 5.41 -8.88 -0.85
C ALA A 58 5.78 -9.00 0.64
N ASN A 59 6.84 -8.33 1.08
CA ASN A 59 7.32 -8.33 2.46
C ASN A 59 8.36 -7.21 2.68
N ARG A 60 8.86 -7.08 3.90
CA ARG A 60 9.88 -6.08 4.27
C ARG A 60 11.21 -6.25 3.51
N PRO A 61 11.77 -7.46 3.32
CA PRO A 61 12.92 -7.67 2.46
C PRO A 61 12.72 -7.16 1.02
N ALA A 62 11.60 -7.47 0.38
CA ALA A 62 11.28 -7.03 -0.99
C ALA A 62 11.20 -5.50 -1.09
N PHE A 63 10.58 -4.85 -0.10
CA PHE A 63 10.57 -3.39 -0.01
C PHE A 63 11.98 -2.80 0.15
N ASN A 64 12.78 -3.34 1.06
CA ASN A 64 14.15 -2.87 1.30
C ASN A 64 15.07 -3.08 0.09
N ALA A 65 14.89 -4.19 -0.63
CA ALA A 65 15.61 -4.49 -1.85
C ALA A 65 15.09 -3.71 -3.08
N LYS A 66 14.03 -2.90 -2.92
CA LYS A 66 13.37 -2.15 -3.99
C LYS A 66 12.92 -3.05 -5.15
N GLU A 67 12.45 -4.25 -4.82
CA GLU A 67 11.86 -5.16 -5.80
C GLU A 67 10.61 -4.55 -6.43
N ALA A 68 10.15 -5.13 -7.55
CA ALA A 68 8.93 -4.67 -8.17
C ALA A 68 7.72 -4.85 -7.23
N PRO A 69 6.87 -3.82 -7.04
CA PRO A 69 5.65 -3.96 -6.28
C PRO A 69 4.69 -4.94 -6.94
N LEU A 70 3.83 -5.54 -6.13
CA LEU A 70 2.79 -6.46 -6.58
C LEU A 70 1.73 -5.70 -7.37
N LYS A 71 1.34 -6.24 -8.53
CA LYS A 71 0.27 -5.66 -9.35
C LYS A 71 -1.08 -5.94 -8.71
N GLY A 72 -2.03 -5.00 -8.81
CA GLY A 72 -3.36 -5.13 -8.21
C GLY A 72 -4.14 -6.41 -8.58
N PHE A 73 -3.92 -6.94 -9.78
CA PHE A 73 -4.52 -8.20 -10.28
C PHE A 73 -3.70 -9.45 -9.95
N SER A 74 -2.59 -9.32 -9.22
CA SER A 74 -1.82 -10.48 -8.74
C SER A 74 -2.54 -11.10 -7.55
N ARG A 75 -2.56 -12.43 -7.49
CA ARG A 75 -3.02 -13.16 -6.30
C ARG A 75 -2.06 -12.93 -5.14
N LEU A 76 -2.61 -12.76 -3.94
CA LEU A 76 -1.82 -12.64 -2.71
C LEU A 76 -1.17 -13.97 -2.34
N GLY A 77 -1.92 -15.08 -2.47
CA GLY A 77 -1.46 -16.41 -2.03
C GLY A 77 -1.07 -16.41 -0.54
N GLY A 78 0.02 -17.11 -0.20
CA GLY A 78 0.53 -17.19 1.18
C GLY A 78 1.22 -15.91 1.70
N ARG A 79 1.23 -14.81 0.94
CA ARG A 79 1.82 -13.55 1.41
C ARG A 79 0.95 -12.94 2.51
N GLY A 80 1.58 -12.35 3.53
CA GLY A 80 0.87 -11.71 4.64
C GLY A 80 0.25 -12.67 5.65
N GLU A 81 0.46 -13.98 5.59
CA GLU A 81 -0.15 -14.93 6.55
C GLU A 81 0.35 -14.79 8.01
N GLY A 82 1.42 -14.02 8.24
CA GLY A 82 1.91 -13.73 9.58
C GLY A 82 2.72 -12.45 9.65
N ALA A 83 2.91 -11.94 10.87
CA ALA A 83 3.61 -10.68 11.13
C ALA A 83 5.06 -10.64 10.56
N LYS A 84 5.77 -11.78 10.51
CA LYS A 84 7.13 -11.87 9.95
C LYS A 84 7.18 -11.70 8.43
N ASN A 85 6.10 -12.06 7.74
CA ASN A 85 5.95 -11.98 6.28
C ASN A 85 4.81 -11.02 5.89
N ALA A 86 4.56 -10.03 6.75
CA ALA A 86 3.54 -9.03 6.52
C ALA A 86 3.82 -8.25 5.23
N LEU A 87 2.76 -7.95 4.49
CA LEU A 87 2.82 -7.13 3.28
C LEU A 87 3.31 -5.72 3.66
N ILE A 88 4.08 -5.07 2.78
CA ILE A 88 4.39 -3.65 2.98
C ILE A 88 3.48 -2.83 2.08
N VAL A 89 2.63 -2.01 2.68
CA VAL A 89 1.75 -1.09 1.97
C VAL A 89 2.34 0.30 2.10
N VAL A 90 2.78 0.85 0.98
CA VAL A 90 3.35 2.19 0.89
C VAL A 90 2.28 3.13 0.38
N VAL A 91 2.08 4.19 1.15
CA VAL A 91 1.23 5.31 0.76
C VAL A 91 2.13 6.29 0.04
N PRO A 92 1.95 6.50 -1.28
CA PRO A 92 2.75 7.46 -2.00
C PRO A 92 2.56 8.85 -1.38
N PRO A 93 3.56 9.73 -1.44
CA PRO A 93 3.36 11.12 -1.06
C PRO A 93 2.23 11.67 -1.92
N ARG A 94 1.35 12.49 -1.32
CA ARG A 94 0.31 13.19 -2.07
C ARG A 94 0.92 13.68 -3.39
N PRO A 95 0.33 13.41 -4.55
CA PRO A 95 0.74 14.14 -5.73
C PRO A 95 0.58 15.61 -5.36
N ARG A 96 1.69 16.33 -5.20
CA ARG A 96 1.67 17.77 -5.43
C ARG A 96 1.01 17.86 -6.79
N SER A 97 -0.19 18.40 -6.85
CA SER A 97 -0.85 18.71 -8.10
C SER A 97 0.21 19.33 -9.00
N VAL A 98 0.63 18.59 -10.03
CA VAL A 98 1.64 19.06 -10.99
C VAL A 98 1.00 20.07 -11.96
N PHE A 99 -0.19 20.59 -11.64
CA PHE A 99 -0.73 21.83 -12.21
C PHE A 99 -0.04 23.08 -11.63
N ALA A 100 1.22 22.97 -11.23
CA ALA A 100 2.09 24.11 -11.06
C ALA A 100 3.33 23.90 -11.94
N VAL A 101 3.51 24.85 -12.85
CA VAL A 101 4.67 25.09 -13.71
C VAL A 101 4.66 24.39 -15.09
N SER A 102 3.93 25.00 -16.02
CA SER A 102 4.33 25.23 -17.43
C SER A 102 3.35 26.24 -18.04
N HIS A 103 3.51 27.56 -17.84
CA HIS A 103 4.29 28.39 -18.75
C HIS A 103 4.64 29.72 -18.08
N VAL A 104 5.93 29.91 -17.80
CA VAL A 104 6.54 31.25 -17.79
C VAL A 104 6.79 31.65 -19.25
N ALA A 105 6.49 32.91 -19.54
CA ALA A 105 6.96 33.71 -20.67
C ALA A 105 6.52 33.31 -22.09
N GLN A 106 5.72 34.17 -22.73
CA GLN A 106 6.26 34.98 -23.81
C GLN A 106 5.62 36.38 -23.80
N LYS A 107 6.44 37.28 -24.32
CA LYS A 107 6.47 38.74 -24.23
C LYS A 107 5.45 39.41 -25.16
#